data_AF-A7GMG9-F1
#
_entry.id   AF-A7GMG9-F1
#
_cell.length_a   1.000
_cell.length_b   1.000
_cell.length_c   1.000
_cell.angle_alpha   90.00
_cell.angle_beta   90.00
_cell.angle_gamma   90.00
#
_symmetry.space_group_name_H-M   'P 1'
#
loop_
_entity.id
_entity.type
_entity.pdbx_description
1 polymer ?
#
loop_
_entity_poly.entity_id
_entity_poly.type
_entity_poly.pdbx_seq_one_letter_code
_entity_poly.pdbx_strand_id
1 'polypeptide(L)'
;MPKALKRIKMMLVFPCMCSVAFYMGAQIVTHTEAAFVTEQKVQGSIAAAPVFPKTIYTLKQTAKQHEKVILQVYENMKKEVEEEASIEVLENRLVSWKEQREKVAFERELLQKIYIEMEGYYHQLQESHSQEQLQSVKENLNVINMICKNVDKAAGIQKIDEEIRTLQKQVDAEKGKKLHEQANVLEKQEAEHVTATESTATEQPSHHKEEQPSEQDVDSHLKEATSK
;
A
#
# COMPACT_ATOMS: atom_id res chain seq x y z
N MET A 1 90.37 -47.27 -56.03
CA MET A 1 89.51 -47.83 -54.95
C MET A 1 89.77 -47.07 -53.66
N PRO A 2 88.83 -46.92 -52.71
CA PRO A 2 87.41 -46.62 -52.83
C PRO A 2 86.98 -45.44 -51.90
N LYS A 3 85.68 -45.14 -51.89
CA LYS A 3 84.88 -44.49 -50.83
C LYS A 3 84.50 -43.02 -51.02
N ALA A 4 83.51 -42.85 -51.90
CA ALA A 4 82.34 -42.04 -51.60
C ALA A 4 81.76 -42.40 -50.21
N LEU A 5 81.72 -41.44 -49.30
CA LEU A 5 80.75 -41.23 -48.21
C LEU A 5 81.33 -40.14 -47.29
N LYS A 6 80.50 -39.24 -46.77
CA LYS A 6 80.83 -38.05 -45.93
C LYS A 6 81.21 -36.85 -46.83
N ARG A 7 80.29 -35.97 -47.23
CA ARG A 7 79.74 -34.91 -46.37
C ARG A 7 78.36 -34.40 -46.85
N ILE A 8 77.44 -35.30 -47.21
CA ILE A 8 75.97 -35.00 -47.24
C ILE A 8 75.44 -34.82 -45.79
N LYS A 9 76.26 -34.28 -44.89
CA LYS A 9 75.97 -34.10 -43.46
C LYS A 9 76.02 -32.64 -43.02
N MET A 10 76.25 -31.71 -43.96
CA MET A 10 76.23 -30.27 -43.71
C MET A 10 75.10 -29.51 -44.43
N MET A 11 74.17 -30.20 -45.08
CA MET A 11 72.99 -29.56 -45.68
C MET A 11 71.68 -29.83 -44.92
N LEU A 12 71.73 -30.65 -43.87
CA LEU A 12 70.56 -31.04 -43.05
C LEU A 12 70.57 -30.46 -41.62
N VAL A 13 71.47 -29.51 -41.34
CA VAL A 13 71.57 -28.83 -40.01
C VAL A 13 71.12 -27.37 -40.10
N PHE A 14 70.32 -27.02 -41.11
CA PHE A 14 69.77 -25.68 -41.28
C PHE A 14 68.22 -25.55 -41.30
N PRO A 15 67.41 -26.44 -40.68
CA PRO A 15 65.99 -26.17 -40.49
C PRO A 15 65.55 -25.92 -39.02
N CYS A 16 66.47 -25.75 -38.06
CA CYS A 16 66.10 -25.63 -36.63
C CYS A 16 66.37 -24.25 -36.00
N MET A 17 67.10 -23.34 -36.66
CA MET A 17 67.37 -22.01 -36.06
C MET A 17 66.10 -21.16 -35.91
N CYS A 18 65.11 -21.31 -36.79
CA CYS A 18 63.81 -20.64 -36.65
C CYS A 18 62.99 -21.17 -35.47
N SER A 19 63.10 -22.47 -35.16
CA SER A 19 62.37 -23.12 -34.07
C SER A 19 62.90 -22.70 -32.70
N VAL A 20 64.22 -22.52 -32.58
CA VAL A 20 64.86 -22.04 -31.35
C VAL A 20 64.56 -20.55 -31.12
N ALA A 21 64.54 -19.74 -32.18
CA ALA A 21 64.15 -18.33 -32.11
C ALA A 21 62.66 -18.16 -31.76
N PHE A 22 61.77 -19.01 -32.29
CA PHE A 22 60.36 -19.02 -31.90
C PHE A 22 60.16 -19.52 -30.46
N TYR A 23 60.90 -20.53 -29.99
CA TYR A 23 60.83 -21.02 -28.61
C TYR A 23 61.38 -20.02 -27.58
N MET A 24 62.51 -19.38 -27.88
CA MET A 24 63.06 -18.27 -27.07
C MET A 24 62.15 -17.04 -27.13
N GLY A 25 61.61 -16.73 -28.30
CA GLY A 25 60.62 -15.66 -28.50
C GLY A 25 59.33 -15.93 -27.72
N ALA A 26 58.84 -17.16 -27.67
CA ALA A 26 57.67 -17.55 -26.88
C ALA A 26 57.92 -17.37 -25.38
N GLN A 27 59.12 -17.68 -24.87
CA GLN A 27 59.46 -17.41 -23.46
C GLN A 27 59.56 -15.91 -23.14
N ILE A 28 59.93 -15.06 -24.11
CA ILE A 28 59.96 -13.60 -23.93
C ILE A 28 58.55 -13.00 -24.07
N VAL A 29 57.72 -13.52 -24.97
CA VAL A 29 56.34 -13.04 -25.22
C VAL A 29 55.39 -13.44 -24.07
N THR A 30 55.63 -14.56 -23.38
CA THR A 30 54.89 -14.90 -22.15
C THR A 30 55.20 -13.97 -20.97
N HIS A 31 56.26 -13.15 -21.04
CA HIS A 31 56.55 -12.11 -20.06
C HIS A 31 56.06 -10.72 -20.48
N THR A 32 55.52 -10.57 -21.69
CA THR A 32 54.86 -9.34 -22.16
C THR A 32 53.36 -9.51 -22.38
N GLU A 33 52.78 -10.65 -21.98
CA GLU A 33 51.37 -10.68 -21.66
C GLU A 33 51.19 -9.67 -20.53
N ALA A 34 50.39 -8.63 -20.76
CA ALA A 34 50.01 -7.69 -19.74
C ALA A 34 49.47 -8.52 -18.57
N ALA A 35 50.31 -8.72 -17.56
CA ALA A 35 49.92 -9.25 -16.28
C ALA A 35 48.99 -8.20 -15.69
N PHE A 36 47.72 -8.25 -16.09
CA PHE A 36 46.64 -7.81 -15.23
C PHE A 36 46.79 -8.67 -13.99
N VAL A 37 47.47 -8.07 -13.01
CA VAL A 37 47.66 -8.59 -11.67
C VAL A 37 46.31 -9.11 -11.20
N THR A 38 46.19 -10.43 -11.20
CA THR A 38 45.10 -11.15 -10.54
C THR A 38 45.05 -10.66 -9.12
N GLU A 39 43.89 -10.13 -8.73
CA GLU A 39 43.54 -9.72 -7.38
C GLU A 39 44.33 -8.52 -6.81
N GLN A 40 44.40 -7.41 -7.55
CA GLN A 40 43.90 -6.23 -6.85
C GLN A 40 42.43 -6.56 -6.60
N LYS A 41 42.12 -7.00 -5.38
CA LYS A 41 40.81 -6.85 -4.80
C LYS A 41 40.56 -5.34 -4.81
N VAL A 42 40.27 -4.79 -5.99
CA VAL A 42 39.40 -3.66 -6.11
C VAL A 42 38.12 -4.25 -5.55
N GLN A 43 38.02 -4.20 -4.22
CA GLN A 43 36.91 -3.51 -3.60
C GLN A 43 36.77 -2.26 -4.46
N GLY A 44 36.06 -2.39 -5.58
CA GLY A 44 35.45 -1.28 -6.22
C GLY A 44 34.57 -0.76 -5.10
N SER A 45 35.13 0.13 -4.28
CA SER A 45 34.40 1.34 -3.97
C SER A 45 33.97 1.78 -5.36
N ILE A 46 32.74 1.38 -5.71
CA ILE A 46 32.06 1.79 -6.92
C ILE A 46 32.24 3.29 -6.85
N ALA A 47 33.19 3.82 -7.64
CA ALA A 47 33.60 5.20 -7.51
C ALA A 47 32.31 5.98 -7.58
N ALA A 48 31.93 6.58 -6.44
CA ALA A 48 30.57 7.01 -6.20
C ALA A 48 30.17 7.85 -7.40
N ALA A 49 29.12 7.42 -8.11
CA ALA A 49 28.66 8.16 -9.27
C ALA A 49 28.46 9.60 -8.80
N PRO A 50 29.08 10.60 -9.47
CA PRO A 50 29.08 11.96 -8.97
C PRO A 50 27.63 12.37 -8.73
N VAL A 51 27.29 12.61 -7.46
CA VAL A 51 25.92 12.91 -7.07
C VAL A 51 25.59 14.29 -7.63
N PHE A 52 24.79 14.30 -8.71
CA PHE A 52 24.48 15.54 -9.38
C PHE A 52 23.58 16.41 -8.49
N PRO A 53 23.88 17.71 -8.29
CA PRO A 53 23.03 18.62 -7.52
C PRO A 53 21.57 18.62 -7.96
N LYS A 54 21.32 18.37 -9.25
CA LYS A 54 19.99 18.23 -9.84
C LYS A 54 19.20 17.03 -9.27
N THR A 55 19.87 15.91 -9.01
CA THR A 55 19.26 14.72 -8.40
C THR A 55 18.82 15.03 -6.98
N ILE A 56 19.69 15.63 -6.17
CA ILE A 56 19.39 16.05 -4.79
C ILE A 56 18.21 17.03 -4.75
N TYR A 57 18.21 18.01 -5.65
CA TYR A 57 17.09 18.95 -5.78
C TYR A 57 15.78 18.23 -6.10
N THR A 58 15.80 17.29 -7.05
CA THR A 58 14.62 16.54 -7.47
C THR A 58 14.06 15.72 -6.31
N LEU A 59 14.90 14.98 -5.60
CA LEU A 59 14.51 14.19 -4.42
C LEU A 59 13.84 15.06 -3.35
N LYS A 60 14.39 16.25 -3.08
CA LYS A 60 13.78 17.21 -2.16
C LYS A 60 12.40 17.69 -2.61
N GLN A 61 12.23 18.01 -3.90
CA GLN A 61 10.90 18.43 -4.40
C GLN A 61 9.89 17.29 -4.35
N THR A 62 10.31 16.08 -4.71
CA THR A 62 9.47 14.89 -4.64
C THR A 62 9.06 14.60 -3.18
N ALA A 63 9.98 14.73 -2.22
CA ALA A 63 9.64 14.59 -0.79
C ALA A 63 8.57 15.60 -0.33
N LYS A 64 8.70 16.87 -0.74
CA LYS A 64 7.69 17.91 -0.44
C LYS A 64 6.34 17.61 -1.10
N GLN A 65 6.35 17.01 -2.29
CA GLN A 65 5.12 16.63 -2.96
C GLN A 65 4.41 15.49 -2.22
N HIS A 66 5.13 14.45 -1.80
CA HIS A 66 4.56 13.38 -0.97
C HIS A 66 4.02 13.91 0.36
N GLU A 67 4.74 14.80 1.03
CA GLU A 67 4.25 15.48 2.24
C GLU A 67 2.90 16.17 2.00
N LYS A 68 2.83 16.99 0.95
CA LYS A 68 1.61 17.71 0.60
C LYS A 68 0.44 16.76 0.33
N VAL A 69 0.67 15.69 -0.45
CA VAL A 69 -0.36 14.69 -0.75
C VAL A 69 -0.87 14.03 0.52
N ILE A 70 0.03 13.57 1.40
CA ILE A 70 -0.34 12.92 2.65
C ILE A 70 -1.17 13.84 3.55
N LEU A 71 -0.71 15.08 3.74
CA LEU A 71 -1.42 16.04 4.58
C LEU A 71 -2.79 16.39 3.99
N GLN A 72 -2.89 16.54 2.66
CA GLN A 72 -4.17 16.80 1.99
C GLN A 72 -5.15 15.64 2.15
N VAL A 73 -4.71 14.40 1.96
CA VAL A 73 -5.55 13.21 2.15
C VAL A 73 -6.07 13.18 3.59
N TYR A 74 -5.19 13.36 4.57
CA TYR A 74 -5.58 13.32 5.97
C TYR A 74 -6.55 14.44 6.37
N GLU A 75 -6.33 15.66 5.89
CA GLU A 75 -7.26 16.78 6.13
C GLU A 75 -8.61 16.56 5.45
N ASN A 76 -8.66 15.90 4.29
CA ASN A 76 -9.93 15.54 3.66
C ASN A 76 -10.69 14.48 4.47
N MET A 77 -10.00 13.46 5.00
CA MET A 77 -10.60 12.43 5.86
C MET A 77 -11.28 13.05 7.09
N LYS A 78 -10.68 14.09 7.68
CA LYS A 78 -11.22 14.82 8.84
C LYS A 78 -12.45 15.66 8.52
N LYS A 79 -12.58 16.21 7.31
CA LYS A 79 -13.69 17.10 6.96
C LYS A 79 -15.02 16.36 6.80
N GLU A 80 -14.99 15.04 6.61
CA GLU A 80 -16.19 14.19 6.49
C GLU A 80 -16.93 13.95 7.83
N VAL A 81 -16.78 14.83 8.83
CA VAL A 81 -17.51 14.72 10.11
C VAL A 81 -18.88 15.38 9.97
N GLU A 82 -19.91 14.58 9.74
CA GLU A 82 -21.29 14.96 10.04
C GLU A 82 -21.67 14.37 11.40
N GLU A 83 -22.17 15.22 12.30
CA GLU A 83 -22.47 14.90 13.71
C GLU A 83 -23.69 13.99 13.89
N GLU A 84 -24.50 13.81 12.84
CA GLU A 84 -25.73 12.99 12.81
C GLU A 84 -25.73 12.04 11.60
N ALA A 85 -24.67 11.24 11.47
CA ALA A 85 -24.55 10.28 10.37
C ALA A 85 -25.41 9.03 10.62
N SER A 86 -26.23 8.65 9.63
CA SER A 86 -26.91 7.34 9.62
C SER A 86 -25.89 6.19 9.63
N ILE A 87 -26.30 4.99 10.02
CA ILE A 87 -25.41 3.80 10.01
C ILE A 87 -24.74 3.62 8.64
N GLU A 88 -25.49 3.78 7.55
CA GLU A 88 -24.98 3.65 6.18
C GLU A 88 -23.89 4.69 5.88
N VAL A 89 -24.07 5.93 6.35
CA VAL A 89 -23.07 7.00 6.20
C VAL A 89 -21.81 6.66 7.01
N LEU A 90 -21.96 6.17 8.25
CA LEU A 90 -20.82 5.75 9.08
C LEU A 90 -20.05 4.56 8.47
N GLU A 91 -20.75 3.58 7.89
CA GLU A 91 -20.13 2.45 7.21
C GLU A 91 -19.37 2.87 5.95
N ASN A 92 -19.99 3.70 5.10
CA ASN A 92 -19.33 4.24 3.91
C ASN A 92 -18.10 5.07 4.29
N ARG A 93 -18.20 5.85 5.37
CA ARG A 93 -17.07 6.61 5.91
C ARG A 93 -15.96 5.70 6.41
N LEU A 94 -16.28 4.62 7.13
CA LEU A 94 -15.28 3.64 7.57
C LEU A 94 -14.55 3.00 6.38
N VAL A 95 -15.27 2.66 5.31
CA VAL A 95 -14.67 2.12 4.08
C VAL A 95 -13.74 3.16 3.44
N SER A 96 -14.20 4.40 3.29
CA SER A 96 -13.39 5.52 2.78
C SER A 96 -12.11 5.70 3.59
N TRP A 97 -12.22 5.73 4.92
CA TRP A 97 -11.07 5.90 5.81
C TRP A 97 -10.04 4.77 5.67
N LYS A 98 -10.49 3.51 5.53
CA LYS A 98 -9.60 2.36 5.28
C LYS A 98 -8.88 2.49 3.94
N GLU A 99 -9.57 2.90 2.88
CA GLU A 99 -8.96 3.10 1.56
C GLU A 99 -7.94 4.24 1.57
N GLN A 100 -8.29 5.39 2.16
CA GLN A 100 -7.40 6.54 2.25
C GLN A 100 -6.19 6.26 3.15
N ARG A 101 -6.34 5.43 4.19
CA ARG A 101 -5.24 4.94 5.02
C ARG A 101 -4.18 4.19 4.22
N GLU A 102 -4.59 3.34 3.28
CA GLU A 102 -3.66 2.65 2.38
C GLU A 102 -2.95 3.62 1.43
N LYS A 103 -3.65 4.65 0.94
CA LYS A 103 -3.03 5.72 0.13
C LYS A 103 -1.96 6.47 0.92
N VAL A 104 -2.25 6.85 2.17
CA VAL A 104 -1.26 7.50 3.05
C VAL A 104 -0.07 6.57 3.31
N ALA A 105 -0.31 5.27 3.54
CA ALA A 105 0.75 4.30 3.78
C ALA A 105 1.69 4.17 2.57
N PHE A 106 1.12 4.08 1.37
CA PHE A 106 1.89 4.02 0.12
C PHE A 106 2.75 5.28 -0.08
N GLU A 107 2.15 6.46 0.03
CA GLU A 107 2.87 7.74 -0.11
C GLU A 107 3.97 7.89 0.96
N ARG A 108 3.71 7.42 2.18
CA ARG A 108 4.69 7.44 3.27
C ARG A 108 5.88 6.50 3.01
N GLU A 109 5.64 5.36 2.39
CA GLU A 109 6.70 4.43 1.96
C GLU A 109 7.58 5.05 0.88
N LEU A 110 6.98 5.72 -0.12
CA LEU A 110 7.73 6.46 -1.15
C LEU A 110 8.59 7.57 -0.53
N LEU A 111 8.04 8.33 0.41
CA LEU A 111 8.80 9.32 1.17
C LEU A 111 9.97 8.68 1.95
N GLN A 112 9.78 7.50 2.53
CA GLN A 112 10.85 6.77 3.22
C GLN A 112 11.96 6.34 2.26
N LYS A 113 11.61 5.88 1.05
CA LYS A 113 12.59 5.50 0.02
C LYS A 113 13.46 6.69 -0.37
N ILE A 114 12.87 7.87 -0.52
CA ILE A 114 13.62 9.11 -0.80
C ILE A 114 14.60 9.45 0.32
N TYR A 115 14.18 9.28 1.59
CA TYR A 115 15.06 9.48 2.73
C TYR A 115 16.26 8.51 2.70
N ILE A 116 16.00 7.22 2.49
CA ILE A 116 17.05 6.18 2.41
C ILE A 116 18.00 6.46 1.24
N GLU A 117 17.48 6.88 0.09
CA GLU A 117 18.31 7.23 -1.08
C GLU A 117 19.22 8.43 -0.78
N MET A 118 18.67 9.49 -0.16
CA MET A 118 19.44 10.67 0.26
C MET A 118 20.51 10.33 1.29
N GLU A 119 20.18 9.44 2.23
CA GLU A 119 21.12 8.93 3.22
C GLU A 119 22.23 8.11 2.55
N GLY A 120 21.91 7.31 1.53
CA GLY A 120 22.90 6.61 0.71
C GLY A 120 23.92 7.56 0.07
N TYR A 121 23.46 8.66 -0.52
CA TYR A 121 24.35 9.69 -1.09
C TYR A 121 25.20 10.38 -0.02
N TYR A 122 24.64 10.64 1.15
CA TYR A 122 25.39 11.23 2.27
C TYR A 122 26.56 10.32 2.70
N HIS A 123 26.31 9.02 2.87
CA HIS A 123 27.35 8.05 3.24
C HIS A 123 28.43 7.92 2.16
N GLN A 124 28.04 7.88 0.88
CA GLN A 124 29.01 7.85 -0.23
C GLN A 124 29.92 9.09 -0.26
N LEU A 125 29.37 10.28 0.01
CA LEU A 125 30.16 11.52 0.03
C LEU A 125 31.05 11.64 1.27
N GLN A 126 30.67 11.00 2.37
CA GLN A 126 31.50 10.94 3.57
C GLN A 126 32.81 10.20 3.32
N GLU A 127 32.80 9.20 2.43
CA GLU A 127 33.99 8.46 1.99
C GLU A 127 34.83 9.22 0.95
N SER A 128 34.23 10.14 0.17
CA SER A 128 34.87 10.78 -0.98
C SER A 128 35.54 12.14 -0.69
N HIS A 129 35.61 12.58 0.58
CA HIS A 129 36.25 13.83 1.04
C HIS A 129 35.79 15.16 0.39
N SER A 130 34.63 15.19 -0.28
CA SER A 130 34.09 16.42 -0.90
C SER A 130 33.28 17.24 0.12
N GLN A 131 33.94 18.12 0.88
CA GLN A 131 33.33 18.80 2.04
C GLN A 131 32.14 19.70 1.68
N GLU A 132 32.19 20.42 0.56
CA GLU A 132 31.10 21.31 0.12
C GLU A 132 29.85 20.52 -0.30
N GLN A 133 30.04 19.45 -1.06
CA GLN A 133 28.94 18.58 -1.50
C GLN A 133 28.35 17.81 -0.32
N LEU A 134 29.19 17.32 0.59
CA LEU A 134 28.77 16.64 1.81
C LEU A 134 27.88 17.55 2.66
N GLN A 135 28.28 18.80 2.85
CA GLN A 135 27.49 19.77 3.62
C GLN A 135 26.14 20.06 2.93
N SER A 136 26.13 20.25 1.62
CA SER A 136 24.89 20.46 0.86
C SER A 136 23.94 19.27 0.96
N VAL A 137 24.44 18.03 0.80
CA VAL A 137 23.62 16.82 0.93
C VAL A 137 23.10 16.65 2.35
N LYS A 138 23.93 16.92 3.37
CA LYS A 138 23.52 16.89 4.78
C LYS A 138 22.37 17.84 5.08
N GLU A 139 22.41 19.07 4.56
CA GLU A 139 21.33 20.04 4.72
C GLU A 139 20.03 19.56 4.08
N ASN A 140 20.10 18.99 2.88
CA ASN A 140 18.92 18.46 2.19
C ASN A 140 18.37 17.19 2.87
N LEU A 141 19.24 16.32 3.40
CA LEU A 141 18.85 15.18 4.22
C LEU A 141 18.11 15.62 5.49
N ASN A 142 18.60 16.66 6.16
CA ASN A 142 17.91 17.24 7.32
C ASN A 142 16.52 17.77 6.97
N VAL A 143 16.37 18.43 5.82
CA VAL A 143 15.05 18.89 5.35
C VAL A 143 14.10 17.71 5.12
N ILE A 144 14.56 16.66 4.43
CA ILE A 144 13.73 15.46 4.19
C ILE A 144 13.37 14.76 5.51
N ASN A 145 14.31 14.68 6.46
CA ASN A 145 14.03 14.14 7.79
C ASN A 145 12.95 14.94 8.52
N MET A 146 12.99 16.28 8.44
CA MET A 146 11.93 17.13 9.01
C MET A 146 10.59 16.88 8.35
N ILE A 147 10.56 16.69 7.02
CA ILE A 147 9.35 16.33 6.28
C ILE A 147 8.78 15.00 6.79
N CYS A 148 9.60 13.94 6.89
CA CYS A 148 9.16 12.64 7.44
C CYS A 148 8.57 12.79 8.84
N LYS A 149 9.26 13.51 9.74
CA LYS A 149 8.79 13.76 11.11
C LYS A 149 7.50 14.55 11.14
N ASN A 150 7.34 15.53 10.27
CA ASN A 150 6.11 16.33 10.17
C ASN A 150 4.93 15.45 9.75
N VAL A 151 5.11 14.61 8.74
CA VAL A 151 4.10 13.64 8.29
C VAL A 151 3.74 12.67 9.41
N ASP A 152 4.72 12.06 10.07
CA ASP A 152 4.49 11.10 11.15
C ASP A 152 3.75 11.75 12.33
N LYS A 153 4.07 13.01 12.63
CA LYS A 153 3.40 13.79 13.68
C LYS A 153 1.98 14.20 13.28
N ALA A 154 1.76 14.68 12.07
CA ALA A 154 0.49 15.24 11.64
C ALA A 154 -0.50 14.16 11.21
N ALA A 155 -0.07 13.24 10.34
CA ALA A 155 -0.88 12.26 9.63
C ALA A 155 -0.29 10.84 9.73
N GLY A 156 0.35 10.52 10.86
CA GLY A 156 0.94 9.20 11.08
C GLY A 156 -0.10 8.08 11.01
N ILE A 157 0.28 6.96 10.40
CA ILE A 157 -0.61 5.80 10.20
C ILE A 157 -1.26 5.33 11.50
N GLN A 158 -0.53 5.35 12.61
CA GLN A 158 -1.09 4.98 13.92
C GLN A 158 -2.28 5.85 14.34
N LYS A 159 -2.23 7.16 14.07
CA LYS A 159 -3.34 8.07 14.36
C LYS A 159 -4.55 7.75 13.50
N ILE A 160 -4.32 7.47 12.22
CA ILE A 160 -5.40 7.07 11.30
C ILE A 160 -6.02 5.75 11.77
N ASP A 161 -5.22 4.79 12.22
CA ASP A 161 -5.69 3.50 12.74
C ASP A 161 -6.51 3.64 14.04
N GLU A 162 -6.19 4.62 14.88
CA GLU A 162 -6.95 4.95 16.09
C GLU A 162 -8.32 5.56 15.75
N GLU A 163 -8.38 6.46 14.79
CA GLU A 163 -9.63 7.06 14.28
C GLU A 163 -10.52 5.99 13.61
N ILE A 164 -9.94 5.11 12.77
CA ILE A 164 -10.65 3.98 12.17
C ILE A 164 -11.24 3.08 13.26
N ARG A 165 -10.49 2.77 14.33
CA ARG A 165 -11.00 1.99 15.47
C ARG A 165 -12.14 2.70 16.18
N THR A 166 -12.08 4.02 16.30
CA THR A 166 -13.14 4.82 16.93
C THR A 166 -14.41 4.81 16.07
N LEU A 167 -14.28 5.01 14.75
CA LEU A 167 -15.38 4.90 13.80
C LEU A 167 -16.02 3.51 13.82
N GLN A 168 -15.21 2.44 13.86
CA GLN A 168 -15.72 1.07 13.94
C GLN A 168 -16.59 0.87 15.19
N LYS A 169 -16.15 1.35 16.36
CA LYS A 169 -16.94 1.27 17.60
C LYS A 169 -18.25 2.03 17.50
N GLN A 170 -18.26 3.19 16.84
CA GLN A 170 -19.48 3.97 16.62
C GLN A 170 -20.48 3.21 15.75
N VAL A 171 -20.01 2.61 14.64
CA VAL A 171 -20.83 1.75 13.77
C VAL A 171 -21.43 0.59 14.56
N ASP A 172 -20.61 -0.12 15.34
CA ASP A 172 -21.05 -1.30 16.09
C ASP A 172 -22.07 -0.94 17.18
N ALA A 173 -21.86 0.19 17.89
CA ALA A 173 -22.79 0.69 18.89
C ALA A 173 -24.15 1.06 18.29
N GLU A 174 -24.16 1.74 17.14
CA GLU A 174 -25.40 2.16 16.48
C GLU A 174 -26.18 0.97 15.89
N LYS A 175 -25.47 -0.04 15.37
CA LYS A 175 -26.08 -1.33 15.00
C LYS A 175 -26.72 -2.04 16.19
N GLY A 176 -26.03 -2.06 17.33
CA GLY A 176 -26.54 -2.64 18.57
C GLY A 176 -27.84 -1.99 19.04
N LYS A 177 -27.93 -0.65 18.98
CA LYS A 177 -29.16 0.08 19.32
C LYS A 177 -30.31 -0.28 18.40
N LYS A 178 -30.11 -0.29 17.07
CA LYS A 178 -31.18 -0.66 16.12
C LYS A 178 -31.69 -2.09 16.33
N LEU A 179 -30.80 -3.04 16.64
CA LEU A 179 -31.21 -4.42 16.95
C LEU A 179 -32.03 -4.49 18.24
N HIS A 180 -31.65 -3.74 19.28
CA HIS A 180 -32.41 -3.69 20.52
C HIS A 180 -33.78 -3.00 20.36
N GLU A 181 -33.84 -1.90 19.60
CA GLU A 181 -35.10 -1.24 19.26
C GLU A 181 -36.05 -2.15 18.47
N GLN A 182 -35.55 -2.89 17.48
CA GLN A 182 -36.36 -3.86 16.74
C GLN A 182 -36.90 -4.97 17.64
N ALA A 183 -36.09 -5.51 18.55
CA ALA A 183 -36.53 -6.53 19.50
C ALA A 183 -37.64 -6.01 20.44
N ASN A 184 -37.49 -4.79 20.97
CA ASN A 184 -38.47 -4.18 21.86
C ASN A 184 -39.81 -3.85 21.14
N VAL A 185 -39.77 -3.55 19.83
CA VAL A 185 -40.98 -3.32 19.02
C VAL A 185 -41.73 -4.64 18.77
N LEU A 186 -41.01 -5.72 18.49
CA LEU A 186 -41.58 -7.06 18.32
C LEU A 186 -42.24 -7.56 19.62
N GLU A 187 -41.60 -7.40 20.78
CA GLU A 187 -42.18 -7.79 22.07
C GLU A 187 -43.44 -6.98 22.42
N LYS A 188 -43.49 -5.69 22.07
CA LYS A 188 -44.71 -4.87 22.25
C LYS A 188 -45.85 -5.31 21.33
N GLN A 189 -45.57 -5.68 20.09
CA GLN A 189 -46.59 -6.17 19.16
C GLN A 189 -47.14 -7.55 19.56
N GLU A 190 -46.31 -8.44 20.12
CA GLU A 190 -46.80 -9.70 20.69
C GLU A 190 -47.64 -9.48 21.96
N ALA A 191 -47.29 -8.52 22.81
CA ALA A 191 -48.06 -8.20 24.02
C ALA A 191 -49.44 -7.57 23.72
N GLU A 192 -49.56 -6.75 22.67
CA GLU A 192 -50.86 -6.18 22.22
C GLU A 192 -51.74 -7.24 21.52
N HIS A 193 -51.15 -8.22 20.84
CA HIS A 193 -51.94 -9.30 20.21
C HIS A 193 -52.50 -10.31 21.24
N VAL A 194 -51.83 -10.53 22.37
CA VAL A 194 -52.31 -11.43 23.44
C VAL A 194 -53.46 -10.80 24.25
N THR A 195 -53.43 -9.48 24.46
CA THR A 195 -54.48 -8.77 25.22
C THR A 195 -55.81 -8.61 24.45
N ALA A 196 -55.79 -8.69 23.10
CA ALA A 196 -57.02 -8.69 22.30
C ALA A 196 -57.76 -10.05 22.31
N THR A 197 -57.07 -11.16 22.59
CA THR A 197 -57.69 -12.50 22.60
C THR A 197 -58.32 -12.93 23.94
N GLU A 198 -57.97 -12.29 25.06
CA GLU A 198 -58.55 -12.64 26.38
C GLU A 198 -59.90 -11.97 26.70
N SER A 199 -60.40 -11.07 25.85
CA SER A 199 -61.71 -10.43 26.05
C SER A 199 -62.91 -11.16 25.43
N THR A 200 -62.74 -12.41 24.95
CA THR A 200 -63.84 -13.21 24.35
C THR A 200 -63.98 -14.61 24.95
N ALA A 201 -63.77 -14.75 26.26
CA ALA A 201 -63.92 -16.04 26.94
C ALA A 201 -64.64 -15.94 28.29
N THR A 202 -65.82 -15.28 28.33
CA THR A 202 -66.82 -15.58 29.35
C THR A 202 -68.21 -15.20 28.83
N GLU A 203 -68.95 -16.18 28.31
CA GLU A 203 -70.37 -16.37 28.64
C GLU A 203 -70.85 -17.75 28.15
N GLN A 204 -71.46 -18.49 29.07
CA GLN A 204 -71.90 -19.87 28.96
C GLN A 204 -73.06 -20.06 27.96
N PRO A 205 -73.22 -21.25 27.34
CA PRO A 205 -74.45 -21.64 26.68
C PRO A 205 -75.38 -22.37 27.65
N SER A 206 -76.58 -21.82 27.92
CA SER A 206 -77.69 -22.58 28.50
C SER A 206 -79.07 -22.13 27.98
N HIS A 207 -79.55 -22.88 26.97
CA HIS A 207 -80.91 -23.43 26.77
C HIS A 207 -82.21 -22.56 26.82
N HIS A 208 -82.93 -22.58 25.67
CA HIS A 208 -84.39 -22.43 25.38
C HIS A 208 -85.18 -21.23 25.96
N LYS A 209 -86.03 -20.51 25.19
CA LYS A 209 -87.22 -21.01 24.46
C LYS A 209 -87.81 -19.93 23.51
N GLU A 210 -88.50 -20.42 22.47
CA GLU A 210 -89.39 -19.83 21.44
C GLU A 210 -89.93 -18.39 21.59
N GLU A 211 -89.86 -17.59 20.51
CA GLU A 211 -91.03 -17.20 19.67
C GLU A 211 -90.58 -16.38 18.42
N GLN A 212 -91.12 -16.76 17.26
CA GLN A 212 -91.09 -16.07 15.94
C GLN A 212 -92.24 -15.02 15.87
N PRO A 213 -92.46 -14.21 14.80
CA PRO A 213 -91.74 -13.98 13.53
C PRO A 213 -91.72 -12.49 13.04
N SER A 214 -91.30 -12.31 11.76
CA SER A 214 -91.48 -11.18 10.82
C SER A 214 -90.40 -10.07 10.88
N GLU A 215 -89.88 -9.51 9.79
CA GLU A 215 -90.15 -9.61 8.34
C GLU A 215 -88.94 -8.99 7.57
N GLN A 216 -88.93 -9.24 6.25
CA GLN A 216 -88.13 -8.76 5.11
C GLN A 216 -87.41 -7.39 5.26
N ASP A 217 -86.25 -7.13 4.63
CA ASP A 217 -86.14 -7.05 3.17
C ASP A 217 -84.69 -7.17 2.67
N VAL A 218 -84.57 -7.78 1.48
CA VAL A 218 -83.35 -7.89 0.68
C VAL A 218 -83.60 -7.01 -0.54
N ASP A 219 -82.78 -6.00 -0.79
CA ASP A 219 -82.64 -5.53 -2.17
C ASP A 219 -81.20 -5.22 -2.55
N SER A 220 -80.80 -5.97 -3.56
CA SER A 220 -79.61 -5.84 -4.36
C SER A 220 -79.86 -4.82 -5.47
N HIS A 221 -78.97 -3.83 -5.63
CA HIS A 221 -78.89 -3.15 -6.92
C HIS A 221 -77.46 -2.96 -7.42
N LEU A 222 -77.16 -3.81 -8.39
CA LEU A 222 -76.19 -3.68 -9.47
C LEU A 222 -76.44 -2.38 -10.26
N LYS A 223 -75.38 -1.62 -10.61
CA LYS A 223 -74.98 -1.26 -12.00
C LYS A 223 -74.18 0.05 -12.14
N GLU A 224 -73.24 -0.04 -13.09
CA GLU A 224 -72.75 0.97 -14.06
C GLU A 224 -72.01 2.22 -13.52
N ALA A 225 -70.72 2.40 -13.80
CA ALA A 225 -70.08 2.75 -15.08
C ALA A 225 -70.18 4.25 -15.45
N THR A 226 -69.00 4.79 -15.80
CA THR A 226 -68.68 5.96 -16.65
C THR A 226 -68.72 7.41 -16.10
N SER A 227 -67.76 8.18 -16.65
CA SER A 227 -67.50 9.65 -16.58
C SER A 227 -66.72 10.14 -15.35
N LYS A 228 -65.57 10.82 -15.45
CA LYS A 228 -64.86 11.53 -16.54
C LYS A 228 -63.35 11.53 -16.24
#